data_AF-A0A6I3FQG5-F1
#
_entry.id   AF-A0A6I3FQG5-F1
#
_cell.length_a   1.000
_cell.length_b   1.000
_cell.length_c   1.000
_cell.angle_alpha   90.00
_cell.angle_beta   90.00
_cell.angle_gamma   90.00
#
_symmetry.space_group_name_H-M   'P 1'
#
loop_
_entity.id
_entity.type
_entity.pdbx_description
1 polymer ?
#
loop_
_entity_poly.entity_id
_entity_poly.type
_entity_poly.pdbx_seq_one_letter_code
_entity_poly.pdbx_strand_id
1 'polypeptide(L)'
;QTLEFIKSHIPEPRTIPLCGNSIGTDRRFLAKYLPEIENHLHYRSVDVSTIKELVKRWYPGLEITRPTKAGAHRALDDVQESIRELKFYRESVFTEMTITQK
;
A
#
# COMPACT_ATOMS: atom_id res chain seq x y z
N GLN A 1 10.77 9.58 -17.11
CA GLN A 1 9.91 10.52 -16.35
C GLN A 1 9.53 9.94 -14.98
N THR A 2 8.84 8.78 -14.90
CA THR A 2 8.46 8.17 -13.60
C THR A 2 9.65 7.80 -12.71
N LEU A 3 10.70 7.18 -13.26
CA LEU A 3 11.89 6.81 -12.48
C LEU A 3 12.58 8.03 -11.85
N GLU A 4 12.70 9.14 -12.60
CA GLU A 4 13.29 10.38 -12.10
C GLU A 4 12.46 10.99 -10.97
N PHE A 5 11.13 10.98 -11.10
CA PHE A 5 10.24 11.37 -10.01
C PHE A 5 10.42 10.50 -8.76
N ILE A 6 10.56 9.18 -8.94
CA ILE A 6 10.82 8.26 -7.83
C ILE A 6 12.17 8.59 -7.18
N LYS A 7 13.24 8.76 -7.96
CA LYS A 7 14.58 9.07 -7.46
C LYS A 7 14.65 10.42 -6.74
N SER A 8 13.86 11.41 -7.14
CA SER A 8 13.81 12.70 -6.45
C SER A 8 13.19 12.62 -5.05
N HIS A 9 12.37 11.61 -4.77
CA HIS A 9 11.74 11.39 -3.46
C HIS A 9 12.40 10.26 -2.66
N ILE A 10 13.02 9.30 -3.36
CA ILE A 10 13.68 8.12 -2.81
C ILE A 10 15.08 8.08 -3.43
N PRO A 11 16.05 8.88 -2.93
CA PRO A 11 17.38 8.94 -3.52
C PRO A 11 18.12 7.60 -3.39
N GLU A 12 17.96 6.94 -2.23
CA GLU A 12 18.62 5.67 -1.95
C GLU A 12 17.80 4.48 -2.50
N PRO A 13 18.36 3.70 -3.44
CA PRO A 13 17.67 2.54 -4.00
C PRO A 13 17.43 1.48 -2.93
N ARG A 14 16.38 0.68 -3.12
CA ARG A 14 15.99 -0.47 -2.29
C ARG A 14 15.68 -0.13 -0.83
N THR A 15 15.30 1.10 -0.54
CA THR A 15 14.90 1.51 0.82
C THR A 15 13.39 1.45 1.05
N ILE A 16 12.59 1.76 0.02
CA ILE A 16 11.13 1.89 0.14
C ILE A 16 10.41 0.73 -0.58
N PRO A 17 9.46 0.03 0.07
CA PRO A 17 8.67 -1.03 -0.56
C PRO A 17 7.61 -0.47 -1.52
N LEU A 18 7.16 -1.30 -2.46
CA LEU A 18 6.00 -1.00 -3.31
C LEU A 18 4.70 -1.19 -2.51
N CYS A 19 3.81 -0.19 -2.54
CA CYS A 19 2.61 -0.14 -1.70
C CYS A 19 1.33 0.03 -2.53
N GLY A 20 0.23 -0.63 -2.12
CA GLY A 20 -1.10 -0.45 -2.72
C GLY A 20 -2.03 -1.62 -2.44
N ASN A 21 -3.23 -1.60 -3.02
CA ASN A 21 -4.14 -2.76 -3.01
C ASN A 21 -3.72 -3.79 -4.08
N SER A 22 -3.60 -5.06 -3.70
CA SER A 22 -3.35 -6.16 -4.64
C SER A 22 -2.06 -5.94 -5.46
N ILE A 23 -1.09 -5.29 -4.82
CA ILE A 23 0.08 -4.68 -5.43
C ILE A 23 1.04 -5.70 -6.05
N GLY A 24 0.86 -6.99 -5.72
CA GLY A 24 1.59 -8.08 -6.36
C GLY A 24 1.38 -8.16 -7.87
N THR A 25 0.25 -7.68 -8.39
CA THR A 25 -0.01 -7.63 -9.84
C THR A 25 0.82 -6.52 -10.50
N ASP A 26 0.81 -5.32 -9.95
CA ASP A 26 1.62 -4.18 -10.40
C ASP A 26 3.10 -4.51 -10.33
N ARG A 27 3.56 -5.14 -9.24
CA ARG A 27 4.93 -5.65 -9.08
C ARG A 27 5.35 -6.51 -10.27
N ARG A 28 4.53 -7.50 -10.66
CA ARG A 28 4.85 -8.39 -11.80
C ARG A 28 4.91 -7.61 -13.11
N PHE A 29 4.07 -6.61 -13.28
CA PHE A 29 4.10 -5.72 -14.44
C PHE A 29 5.40 -4.90 -14.46
N LEU A 30 5.77 -4.27 -13.34
CA LEU A 30 7.02 -3.50 -13.22
C LEU A 30 8.24 -4.37 -13.48
N ALA A 31 8.31 -5.57 -12.88
CA ALA A 31 9.43 -6.49 -13.09
C ALA A 31 9.63 -6.88 -14.56
N LYS A 32 8.55 -7.01 -15.32
CA LYS A 32 8.60 -7.40 -16.73
C LYS A 32 8.84 -6.23 -17.68
N TYR A 33 8.18 -5.10 -17.45
CA TYR A 33 8.10 -4.01 -18.42
C TYR A 33 8.87 -2.75 -18.00
N LEU A 34 9.12 -2.57 -16.70
CA LEU A 34 9.79 -1.38 -16.12
C LEU A 34 10.85 -1.80 -15.07
N PRO A 35 11.84 -2.64 -15.45
CA PRO A 35 12.76 -3.25 -14.49
C PRO A 35 13.66 -2.25 -13.76
N GLU A 36 13.95 -1.09 -14.34
CA GLU A 36 14.71 -0.04 -13.65
C GLU A 36 13.96 0.52 -12.44
N ILE A 37 12.63 0.67 -12.54
CA ILE A 37 11.79 1.09 -11.41
C ILE A 37 11.73 -0.03 -10.37
N GLU A 38 11.49 -1.27 -10.80
CA GLU A 38 11.43 -2.42 -9.88
C GLU A 38 12.74 -2.59 -9.10
N ASN A 39 13.89 -2.44 -9.74
CA ASN A 39 15.19 -2.58 -9.11
C ASN A 39 15.54 -1.42 -8.15
N HIS A 40 14.91 -0.26 -8.34
CA HIS A 40 15.05 0.89 -7.43
C HIS A 40 14.19 0.75 -6.17
N LEU A 41 13.07 0.03 -6.25
CA LEU A 41 12.20 -0.24 -5.12
C LEU A 41 12.72 -1.44 -4.30
N HIS A 42 12.34 -1.52 -3.04
CA HIS A 42 12.67 -2.68 -2.20
C HIS A 42 11.83 -3.90 -2.61
N TYR A 43 12.38 -5.11 -2.46
CA TYR A 43 11.74 -6.37 -2.87
C TYR A 43 10.47 -6.71 -2.08
N ARG A 44 10.29 -6.14 -0.88
CA ARG A 44 9.06 -6.30 -0.08
C ARG A 44 7.96 -5.38 -0.55
N SER A 45 6.71 -5.80 -0.34
CA SER A 45 5.52 -5.02 -0.64
C SER A 45 4.72 -4.74 0.63
N VAL A 46 4.03 -3.61 0.66
CA VAL A 46 2.95 -3.34 1.61
C VAL A 46 1.63 -3.47 0.85
N ASP A 47 1.01 -4.65 0.98
CA ASP A 47 -0.27 -4.94 0.31
C ASP A 47 -1.45 -4.69 1.25
N VAL A 48 -2.20 -3.62 0.97
CA VAL A 48 -3.39 -3.23 1.75
C VAL A 48 -4.46 -4.32 1.69
N SER A 49 -4.55 -5.06 0.57
CA SER A 49 -5.52 -6.16 0.43
C SER A 49 -5.20 -7.34 1.37
N THR A 50 -3.95 -7.52 1.77
CA THR A 50 -3.61 -8.52 2.80
C THR A 50 -4.29 -8.18 4.12
N ILE A 51 -4.16 -6.92 4.56
CA ILE A 51 -4.79 -6.45 5.80
C ILE A 51 -6.31 -6.52 5.68
N LYS A 52 -6.88 -6.11 4.55
CA LYS A 52 -8.30 -6.25 4.26
C LYS A 52 -8.80 -7.67 4.50
N GLU A 53 -8.14 -8.67 3.94
CA GLU A 53 -8.56 -10.07 4.07
C GLU A 53 -8.44 -10.59 5.50
N LEU A 54 -7.46 -10.12 6.27
CA LEU A 54 -7.35 -10.40 7.71
C LEU A 54 -8.50 -9.75 8.49
N VAL A 55 -8.75 -8.46 8.26
CA VAL A 55 -9.82 -7.70 8.93
C VAL A 55 -11.17 -8.36 8.70
N LYS A 56 -11.46 -8.75 7.45
CA LYS A 56 -12.68 -9.46 7.06
C LYS A 56 -12.94 -10.72 7.90
N ARG A 57 -11.90 -11.48 8.21
CA ARG A 57 -12.01 -12.79 8.88
C ARG A 57 -11.96 -12.69 10.39
N TRP A 58 -11.16 -11.76 10.91
CA TRP A 58 -10.89 -11.65 12.34
C TRP A 58 -11.82 -10.66 13.04
N TYR A 59 -12.40 -9.71 12.30
CA TYR A 59 -13.25 -8.64 12.85
C TYR A 59 -14.59 -8.58 12.09
N PRO A 60 -15.45 -9.61 12.23
CA PRO A 60 -16.74 -9.62 11.55
C PRO A 60 -17.57 -8.40 11.96
N GLY A 61 -18.14 -7.71 10.96
CA GLY A 61 -18.96 -6.50 11.14
C GLY A 61 -18.21 -5.17 10.96
N LEU A 62 -16.89 -5.13 11.17
CA LEU A 62 -16.08 -3.91 10.96
C LEU A 62 -15.96 -3.52 9.48
N GLU A 63 -16.18 -4.46 8.56
CA GLU A 63 -16.21 -4.17 7.12
C GLU A 63 -17.33 -3.18 6.74
N ILE A 64 -18.42 -3.10 7.51
CA ILE A 64 -19.57 -2.24 7.20
C ILE A 64 -19.20 -0.76 7.36
N THR A 65 -18.28 -0.44 8.25
CA THR A 65 -17.83 0.94 8.52
C THR A 65 -16.65 1.36 7.66
N ARG A 66 -16.17 0.47 6.78
CA ARG A 66 -15.06 0.75 5.88
C ARG A 66 -15.46 1.81 4.85
N PRO A 67 -14.58 2.76 4.51
CA PRO A 67 -14.82 3.69 3.41
C PRO A 67 -15.17 2.97 2.11
N THR A 68 -16.29 3.34 1.49
CA THR A 68 -16.68 2.85 0.16
C THR A 68 -15.74 3.40 -0.90
N LYS A 69 -15.27 2.54 -1.81
CA LYS A 69 -14.52 2.98 -2.98
C LYS A 69 -15.43 3.79 -3.89
N ALA A 70 -14.99 4.97 -4.29
CA ALA A 70 -15.73 5.84 -5.20
C ALA A 70 -15.68 5.31 -6.64
N GLY A 71 -14.70 4.46 -6.96
CA GLY A 71 -14.66 3.73 -8.24
C GLY A 71 -14.32 4.61 -9.43
N ALA A 72 -13.63 5.74 -9.22
CA ALA A 72 -13.06 6.50 -10.32
C ALA A 72 -11.89 5.68 -10.88
N HIS A 73 -12.05 5.08 -12.06
CA HIS A 73 -11.09 4.17 -12.73
C HIS A 73 -9.77 4.85 -13.17
N ARG A 74 -9.22 5.76 -12.38
CA ARG A 74 -7.94 6.43 -12.61
C ARG A 74 -6.93 5.96 -11.57
N ALA A 75 -5.71 5.69 -12.03
CA ALA A 75 -4.63 5.20 -11.16
C ALA A 75 -4.34 6.09 -9.94
N LEU A 76 -4.45 7.42 -10.07
CA LEU A 76 -4.22 8.33 -8.94
C LEU A 76 -5.32 8.21 -7.87
N ASP A 77 -6.57 8.04 -8.29
CA ASP A 77 -7.71 7.91 -7.39
C ASP A 77 -7.61 6.56 -6.65
N ASP A 78 -7.22 5.49 -7.35
CA ASP A 78 -6.96 4.16 -6.75
C ASP A 78 -5.85 4.18 -5.71
N VAL A 79 -4.78 4.96 -5.94
CA VAL A 79 -3.70 5.15 -4.95
C VAL A 79 -4.22 5.87 -3.71
N GLN A 80 -4.99 6.95 -3.88
CA GLN A 80 -5.57 7.68 -2.75
C GLN A 80 -6.56 6.83 -1.96
N GLU A 81 -7.35 5.99 -2.63
CA GLU A 81 -8.25 5.04 -1.98
C GLU A 81 -7.47 3.99 -1.17
N SER A 82 -6.38 3.45 -1.71
CA SER A 82 -5.51 2.50 -1.00
C SER A 82 -4.94 3.11 0.28
N ILE A 83 -4.52 4.39 0.24
CA ILE A 83 -4.01 5.12 1.40
C ILE A 83 -5.11 5.34 2.45
N ARG A 84 -6.31 5.77 2.02
CA ARG A 84 -7.46 5.96 2.92
C ARG A 84 -7.87 4.66 3.61
N GLU A 85 -7.91 3.56 2.85
CA GLU A 85 -8.21 2.23 3.38
C GLU A 85 -7.18 1.79 4.43
N LEU A 86 -5.88 1.93 4.14
CA LEU A 86 -4.84 1.57 5.09
C LEU A 86 -4.87 2.44 6.35
N LYS A 87 -5.20 3.73 6.23
CA LYS A 87 -5.40 4.63 7.36
C LYS A 87 -6.56 4.15 8.26
N PHE A 88 -7.70 3.79 7.66
CA PHE A 88 -8.83 3.22 8.40
C PHE A 88 -8.44 1.96 9.17
N TYR A 89 -7.68 1.04 8.55
CA TYR A 89 -7.20 -0.16 9.25
C TYR A 89 -6.25 0.19 10.39
N ARG A 90 -5.30 1.11 10.16
CA ARG A 90 -4.38 1.56 11.21
C ARG A 90 -5.12 2.10 12.45
N GLU A 91 -6.19 2.85 12.24
CA GLU A 91 -6.99 3.46 13.32
C GLU A 91 -7.94 2.46 14.00
N SER A 92 -8.42 1.45 13.27
CA SER A 92 -9.50 0.57 13.75
C SER A 92 -9.03 -0.77 14.29
N VAL A 93 -7.90 -1.31 13.80
CA VAL A 93 -7.48 -2.70 14.14
C VAL A 93 -6.05 -2.82 14.66
N PHE A 94 -5.16 -1.87 14.36
CA PHE A 94 -3.80 -1.91 14.90
C PHE A 94 -3.76 -1.26 16.28
N THR A 95 -2.95 -1.84 17.17
CA THR A 95 -2.75 -1.30 18.51
C THR A 95 -2.09 0.08 18.45
N GLU A 96 -2.49 0.96 19.36
CA GLU A 96 -1.83 2.24 19.52
C GLU A 96 -0.35 2.06 19.89
N MET A 97 0.49 2.98 19.44
CA MET A 97 1.91 2.97 19.76
C MET A 97 2.10 3.38 21.22
N THR A 98 2.09 2.42 22.14
CA THR A 98 2.54 2.67 23.51
C THR A 98 4.06 2.68 23.48
N ILE A 99 4.68 3.87 23.57
CA ILE A 99 6.12 3.96 23.79
C ILE A 99 6.37 3.48 25.22
N THR A 100 6.67 2.19 25.39
CA THR A 100 7.23 1.70 26.64
C THR A 100 8.61 2.33 26.77
N GLN A 101 8.74 3.36 27.62
CA GLN A 101 10.05 3.84 28.03
C GLN A 101 10.79 2.65 28.65
N LYS A 102 11.90 2.29 28.02
CA LYS A 102 12.78 1.21 28.46
C LYS A 102 13.92 1.82 29.26
#